data_AF-A0A2A5EHM2-F1
#
_entry.id   AF-A0A2A5EHM2-F1
#
_cell.length_a   1.000
_cell.length_b   1.000
_cell.length_c   1.000
_cell.angle_alpha   90.00
_cell.angle_beta   90.00
_cell.angle_gamma   90.00
#
_symmetry.space_group_name_H-M   'P 1'
#
loop_
_entity.id
_entity.type
_entity.pdbx_description
1 polymer ?
#
loop_
_entity_poly.entity_id
_entity_poly.type
_entity_poly.pdbx_seq_one_letter_code
_entity_poly.pdbx_strand_id
1 'polypeptide(L)'
;MKILTAKPDDSPALFIQCKGLHSGRPLKEYIPNSFAVFSDDPNIFDKCFTLWKTKQYRHLIIGSVVPFIRITDTRKLVSSIFPVLDKKWQLYT
;
A
#
# COMPACT_ATOMS: atom_id res chain seq x y z
N MET A 1 -1.99 3.64 -10.64
CA MET A 1 -1.68 3.82 -9.21
C MET A 1 -0.17 3.63 -9.04
N LYS A 2 0.49 4.52 -8.30
CA LYS A 2 1.93 4.44 -8.03
C LYS A 2 2.13 4.25 -6.53
N ILE A 3 2.86 3.20 -6.14
CA ILE A 3 3.20 2.95 -4.73
C ILE A 3 4.69 3.18 -4.56
N LEU A 4 5.12 4.12 -3.73
CA LEU A 4 6.53 4.44 -3.46
C LEU A 4 6.82 4.35 -1.96
N THR A 5 8.10 4.38 -1.59
CA THR A 5 8.49 4.65 -0.20
C THR A 5 8.04 6.06 0.17
N ALA A 6 7.31 6.22 1.27
CA ALA A 6 6.77 7.51 1.66
C ALA A 6 7.87 8.47 2.13
N LYS A 7 7.77 9.73 1.69
CA LYS A 7 8.54 10.87 2.20
C LYS A 7 7.61 11.85 2.94
N PRO A 8 8.12 12.66 3.87
CA PRO A 8 7.31 13.65 4.59
C PRO A 8 6.65 14.70 3.67
N ASP A 9 7.31 15.08 2.58
CA ASP A 9 6.83 16.12 1.65
C ASP A 9 5.89 15.58 0.57
N ASP A 10 5.60 14.27 0.56
CA ASP A 10 4.72 13.67 -0.43
C ASP A 10 3.25 14.05 -0.11
N SER A 11 2.46 14.30 -1.17
CA SER A 11 1.00 14.45 -1.10
C SER A 11 0.26 13.27 -1.75
N PRO A 12 0.36 12.04 -1.19
CA PRO A 12 -0.32 10.88 -1.73
C PRO A 12 -1.80 10.84 -1.35
N ALA A 13 -2.56 9.97 -2.01
CA ALA A 13 -3.95 9.72 -1.67
C ALA A 13 -4.10 8.99 -0.32
N LEU A 14 -3.13 8.14 0.03
CA LEU A 14 -3.03 7.48 1.33
C LEU A 14 -1.61 6.97 1.59
N PHE A 15 -1.36 6.57 2.84
CA PHE A 15 -0.16 5.86 3.27
C PHE A 15 -0.50 4.43 3.69
N ILE A 16 0.39 3.47 3.45
CA ILE A 16 0.26 2.09 3.93
C ILE A 16 1.40 1.80 4.91
N GLN A 17 1.08 1.44 6.14
CA GLN A 17 2.09 1.02 7.12
C GLN A 17 2.80 -0.26 6.65
N CYS A 18 4.14 -0.24 6.56
CA CYS A 18 4.89 -1.39 6.05
C CYS A 18 5.62 -2.20 7.12
N LYS A 19 5.79 -1.67 8.35
CA LYS A 19 6.41 -2.38 9.48
C LYS A 19 5.54 -2.37 10.73
N GLY A 20 5.69 -3.42 11.53
CA GLY A 20 5.05 -3.59 12.83
C GLY A 20 3.77 -4.42 12.77
N LEU A 21 3.10 -4.52 13.92
CA LEU A 21 1.92 -5.38 14.13
C LEU A 21 0.73 -5.04 13.21
N HIS A 22 0.70 -3.82 12.67
CA HIS A 22 -0.36 -3.32 11.79
C HIS A 22 0.10 -3.18 10.32
N SER A 23 1.10 -3.94 9.90
CA SER A 23 1.55 -3.96 8.50
C SER A 23 0.37 -4.19 7.53
N GLY A 24 0.26 -3.32 6.53
CA GLY A 24 -0.84 -3.27 5.57
C GLY A 24 -1.96 -2.29 5.91
N ARG A 25 -1.93 -1.67 7.11
CA ARG A 25 -2.95 -0.69 7.52
C ARG A 25 -2.85 0.58 6.67
N PRO A 26 -3.95 1.05 6.05
CA PRO A 26 -3.98 2.36 5.41
C PRO A 26 -4.11 3.49 6.44
N LEU A 27 -3.48 4.61 6.16
CA LEU A 27 -3.36 5.79 7.02
C LEU A 27 -3.56 7.05 6.16
N LYS A 28 -4.13 8.09 6.78
CA LYS A 28 -4.31 9.42 6.16
C LYS A 28 -3.09 10.32 6.36
N GLU A 29 -2.31 10.05 7.40
CA GLU A 29 -1.14 10.82 7.78
C GLU A 29 0.13 10.01 7.54
N TYR A 30 1.22 10.73 7.25
CA TYR A 30 2.54 10.15 7.10
C TYR A 30 3.01 9.51 8.42
N ILE A 31 3.63 8.33 8.32
CA ILE A 31 4.41 7.75 9.42
C ILE A 31 5.75 7.22 8.90
N PRO A 32 6.78 7.12 9.75
CA PRO A 32 7.99 6.39 9.39
C PRO A 32 7.66 4.93 9.04
N ASN A 33 8.34 4.37 8.05
CA ASN A 33 8.08 3.02 7.53
C ASN A 33 6.66 2.84 6.98
N SER A 34 6.23 3.77 6.12
CA SER A 34 5.05 3.61 5.27
C SER A 34 5.39 3.68 3.78
N PHE A 35 4.49 3.16 2.97
CA PHE A 35 4.45 3.38 1.53
C PHE A 35 3.45 4.49 1.20
N ALA A 36 3.81 5.39 0.29
CA ALA A 36 2.92 6.41 -0.25
C ALA A 36 2.21 5.85 -1.49
N VAL A 37 0.89 6.00 -1.54
CA VAL A 37 0.05 5.53 -2.64
C VAL A 37 -0.56 6.71 -3.37
N PHE A 38 -0.13 6.91 -4.62
CA PHE A 38 -0.67 7.92 -5.52
C PHE A 38 -1.70 7.28 -6.44
N SER A 39 -2.92 7.80 -6.39
CA SER A 39 -4.06 7.30 -7.15
C SER A 39 -5.05 8.42 -7.39
N ASP A 40 -5.69 8.40 -8.55
CA ASP A 40 -6.80 9.33 -8.89
C ASP A 40 -8.16 8.78 -8.41
N ASP A 41 -8.18 7.56 -7.86
CA ASP A 41 -9.39 6.90 -7.38
C ASP A 41 -9.77 7.41 -5.98
N PRO A 42 -10.92 8.10 -5.82
CA PRO A 42 -11.34 8.65 -4.52
C PRO A 42 -11.62 7.56 -3.48
N ASN A 43 -11.94 6.34 -3.91
CA ASN A 43 -12.27 5.22 -3.02
C ASN A 43 -11.05 4.35 -2.67
N ILE A 44 -9.84 4.80 -3.02
CA ILE A 44 -8.62 4.00 -2.81
C ILE A 44 -8.36 3.71 -1.33
N PHE A 45 -8.73 4.65 -0.44
CA PHE A 45 -8.64 4.45 1.00
C PHE A 45 -9.50 3.28 1.46
N ASP A 46 -10.78 3.27 1.10
CA ASP A 46 -11.72 2.23 1.52
C ASP A 46 -11.38 0.86 0.91
N LYS A 47 -10.87 0.84 -0.32
CA LYS A 47 -10.36 -0.37 -0.96
C LYS A 47 -9.18 -0.96 -0.18
N CYS A 48 -8.15 -0.16 0.10
CA CYS A 48 -7.01 -0.61 0.91
C CYS A 48 -7.43 -0.98 2.34
N PHE A 49 -8.41 -0.28 2.92
CA PHE A 49 -8.94 -0.58 4.24
C PHE A 49 -9.66 -1.92 4.27
N THR A 50 -10.45 -2.22 3.24
CA THR A 50 -11.11 -3.51 3.07
C THR A 50 -10.09 -4.65 2.93
N LEU A 51 -9.02 -4.45 2.16
CA LEU A 51 -7.92 -5.44 2.04
C LEU A 51 -7.26 -5.73 3.39
N TRP A 52 -7.01 -4.68 4.17
CA TRP A 52 -6.42 -4.82 5.49
C TRP A 52 -7.37 -5.53 6.47
N LYS A 53 -8.64 -5.11 6.50
CA LYS A 53 -9.65 -5.68 7.39
C LYS A 53 -9.95 -7.15 7.09
N THR A 54 -9.94 -7.53 5.81
CA THR A 54 -10.10 -8.92 5.35
C THR A 54 -8.80 -9.75 5.47
N LYS A 55 -7.74 -9.19 6.06
CA LYS A 55 -6.45 -9.84 6.34
C LYS A 55 -5.71 -10.33 5.10
N GLN A 56 -5.94 -9.70 3.94
CA GLN A 56 -5.27 -10.08 2.69
C GLN A 56 -3.74 -9.92 2.78
N TYR A 57 -3.24 -9.01 3.61
CA TYR A 57 -1.79 -8.85 3.80
C TYR A 57 -1.14 -9.97 4.63
N ARG A 58 -1.91 -10.81 5.34
CA ARG A 58 -1.37 -11.76 6.34
C ARG A 58 -0.36 -12.75 5.76
N HIS A 59 -0.59 -13.22 4.53
CA HIS A 59 0.32 -14.16 3.84
C HIS A 59 1.56 -13.47 3.27
N LEU A 60 1.59 -12.13 3.23
CA LEU A 60 2.72 -11.33 2.75
C LEU A 60 3.58 -10.79 3.90
N ILE A 61 3.14 -10.94 5.15
CA ILE A 61 3.90 -10.53 6.32
C ILE A 61 5.10 -11.46 6.47
N ILE A 62 6.27 -10.85 6.53
CA ILE A 62 7.56 -11.51 6.72
C ILE A 62 8.30 -10.89 7.91
N GLY A 63 9.41 -11.50 8.31
CA GLY A 63 10.20 -11.07 9.46
C GLY A 63 9.76 -11.79 10.73
N SER A 64 10.74 -12.26 11.50
CA SER A 64 10.50 -13.01 12.74
C SER A 64 10.26 -12.07 13.92
N VAL A 65 11.20 -11.17 14.18
CA VAL A 65 11.13 -10.24 15.33
C VAL A 65 10.27 -9.01 15.04
N VAL A 66 10.40 -8.45 13.83
CA VAL A 66 9.61 -7.30 13.39
C VAL A 66 8.86 -7.69 12.12
N PRO A 67 7.53 -7.85 12.17
CA PRO A 67 6.75 -8.17 10.99
C PRO A 67 6.72 -6.97 10.03
N PHE A 68 6.85 -7.24 8.73
CA PHE A 68 6.78 -6.21 7.69
C PHE A 68 6.26 -6.77 6.37
N ILE A 69 5.81 -5.87 5.48
CA ILE A 69 5.41 -6.17 4.10
C ILE A 69 6.34 -5.45 3.14
N ARG A 70 6.67 -6.08 2.01
CA ARG A 70 7.49 -5.44 0.96
C ARG A 70 6.62 -4.62 0.00
N ILE A 71 7.21 -3.58 -0.56
CA ILE A 71 6.54 -2.73 -1.55
C ILE A 71 6.18 -3.51 -2.83
N THR A 72 7.03 -4.45 -3.25
CA THR A 72 6.80 -5.32 -4.41
C THR A 72 5.58 -6.19 -4.22
N ASP A 73 5.43 -6.78 -3.04
CA ASP A 73 4.34 -7.70 -2.70
C ASP A 73 3.03 -6.92 -2.55
N THR A 74 3.10 -5.72 -1.95
CA THR A 74 1.97 -4.79 -1.85
C THR A 74 1.47 -4.38 -3.24
N ARG A 75 2.37 -4.03 -4.17
CA ARG A 75 2.00 -3.70 -5.55
C ARG A 75 1.31 -4.89 -6.23
N LYS A 76 1.89 -6.09 -6.15
CA LYS A 76 1.30 -7.30 -6.73
C LYS A 76 -0.09 -7.60 -6.18
N LEU A 77 -0.29 -7.52 -4.87
CA LEU A 77 -1.59 -7.76 -4.24
C LEU A 77 -2.65 -6.76 -4.74
N VAL A 78 -2.33 -5.47 -4.73
CA VAL A 78 -3.28 -4.44 -5.13
C VAL A 78 -3.59 -4.52 -6.63
N SER A 79 -2.58 -4.76 -7.48
CA SER A 79 -2.79 -4.99 -8.93
C SER A 79 -3.61 -6.25 -9.22
N SER A 80 -3.39 -7.33 -8.45
CA SER A 80 -4.15 -8.57 -8.59
C SER A 80 -5.63 -8.38 -8.29
N ILE A 81 -5.96 -7.62 -7.24
CA ILE A 81 -7.35 -7.44 -6.80
C ILE A 81 -8.05 -6.31 -7.57
N PHE A 82 -7.29 -5.29 -7.96
CA PHE A 82 -7.79 -4.13 -8.68
C PHE A 82 -7.00 -3.91 -9.99
N PRO A 83 -7.18 -4.78 -11.00
CA PRO A 83 -6.38 -4.76 -12.24
C PRO A 83 -6.54 -3.48 -13.06
N VAL A 84 -7.65 -2.75 -12.89
CA VAL A 84 -7.89 -1.46 -13.54
C VAL A 84 -6.92 -0.37 -13.02
N LEU A 85 -6.43 -0.50 -11.79
CA LEU A 85 -5.56 0.53 -11.17
C LEU A 85 -4.13 0.53 -11.72
N ASP A 86 -3.70 -0.54 -12.39
CA ASP A 86 -2.32 -0.71 -12.87
C ASP A 86 -2.08 -0.11 -14.27
N LYS A 87 -3.13 -0.03 -15.10
CA LYS A 87 -3.01 0.26 -16.54
C LYS A 87 -2.47 1.65 -16.91
N LYS A 88 -2.55 2.64 -16.01
CA LYS A 88 -2.22 4.04 -16.33
C LYS A 88 -0.71 4.35 -16.32
N TRP A 89 0.14 3.50 -15.72
CA TRP A 89 1.55 3.82 -15.47
C TRP A 89 2.55 2.83 -16.08
N GLN A 90 2.09 1.76 -16.72
CA GLN A 90 2.95 0.87 -17.52
C GLN A 90 3.33 1.48 -18.89
N LEU A 91 2.73 2.61 -19.28
CA LEU A 91 2.97 3.28 -20.57
C LEU A 91 4.14 4.28 -20.57
N TYR A 92 4.83 4.46 -19.44
CA TYR A 92 5.89 5.46 -19.27
C TYR A 92 7.18 4.90 -18.63
N THR A 93 7.37 3.57 -18.68
CA THR A 93 8.62 2.90 -18.30
C THR A 93 9.14 2.14 -19.52
#